data_AF-A0A2U8VXQ6-F1
#
_entry.id   AF-A0A2U8VXQ6-F1
#
_cell.length_a   1.000
_cell.length_b   1.000
_cell.length_c   1.000
_cell.angle_alpha   90.00
_cell.angle_beta   90.00
_cell.angle_gamma   90.00
#
_symmetry.space_group_name_H-M   'P 1'
#
loop_
_entity.id
_entity.type
_entity.pdbx_description
1 polymer ?
#
loop_
_entity_poly.entity_id
_entity_poly.type
_entity_poly.pdbx_seq_one_letter_code
_entity_poly.pdbx_strand_id
1 'polypeptide(L)'
;MEVAAPSAAPEQEDGLESVRAERGAEVRLAVEGPADGPVIRVADGPEHGAAEAVLARAEALTAEDTAVRRIGVEAADGVGRRLVALGAARRHTEGVEILPGLLWQCAARWLPEARPPFPEVQTLTEGRRHPLRPAPPEGTVYARRIPWLGRTLSFRTLGEPGDAALFSRWMNDPRVAEVWAETGSLAEHRAYIDRLRADPHQLPLFGCLDGEPFGYFELYWARESRLGAHYESEPYDRGWHVAIGEAAVRGRAHLSAWLPSLMHYLFLDEPRTWRIVGEPRADHAQQLRNLAGSGFGPLATIDFPHKRAVLVALTRERFVRDRLWVPGAAAPDARPRPPDVPG
;
A
#
# COMPACT_ATOMS: atom_id res chain seq x y z
N MET A 1 11.27 16.85 9.46
CA MET A 1 10.76 17.66 8.33
C MET A 1 9.32 17.23 8.15
N GLU A 2 8.39 18.10 8.53
CA GLU A 2 6.95 17.80 8.65
C GLU A 2 6.37 17.48 7.28
N VAL A 3 5.96 16.22 7.08
CA VAL A 3 5.28 15.80 5.86
C VAL A 3 3.88 16.40 5.90
N ALA A 4 3.61 17.37 5.04
CA ALA A 4 2.29 17.98 4.93
C ALA A 4 1.28 16.89 4.54
N ALA A 5 0.28 16.66 5.40
CA ALA A 5 -0.86 15.82 5.07
C ALA A 5 -1.59 16.38 3.83
N PRO A 6 -2.12 15.55 2.93
CA PRO A 6 -2.92 16.04 1.82
C PRO A 6 -4.12 16.85 2.36
N SER A 7 -4.21 18.09 1.87
CA SER A 7 -5.15 19.14 2.27
C SER A 7 -6.61 18.73 2.10
N ALA A 8 -7.47 19.38 2.90
CA ALA A 8 -8.91 19.18 3.09
C ALA A 8 -9.74 19.04 1.80
N ALA A 9 -10.94 18.50 1.98
CA ALA A 9 -11.95 18.29 0.94
C ALA A 9 -12.20 19.57 0.11
N PRO A 10 -12.45 19.43 -1.20
CA PRO A 10 -12.63 20.55 -2.11
C PRO A 10 -13.86 21.40 -1.78
N GLU A 11 -13.70 22.72 -1.78
CA GLU A 11 -14.81 23.68 -1.81
C GLU A 11 -15.21 23.93 -3.27
N GLN A 12 -16.52 24.02 -3.54
CA GLN A 12 -17.10 24.00 -4.87
C GLN A 12 -17.73 25.37 -5.17
N GLU A 13 -17.08 26.19 -5.98
CA GLU A 13 -17.68 27.40 -6.59
C GLU A 13 -17.56 27.29 -8.12
N ASP A 14 -18.67 27.51 -8.82
CA ASP A 14 -18.74 27.64 -10.30
C ASP A 14 -18.27 26.42 -11.13
N GLY A 15 -18.37 25.20 -10.59
CA GLY A 15 -18.00 23.96 -11.29
C GLY A 15 -16.50 23.73 -11.46
N LEU A 16 -15.68 24.62 -10.89
CA LEU A 16 -14.24 24.49 -10.77
C LEU A 16 -13.90 23.98 -9.37
N GLU A 17 -12.98 23.02 -9.29
CA GLU A 17 -12.53 22.46 -8.03
C GLU A 17 -11.09 22.93 -7.77
N SER A 18 -10.88 23.61 -6.64
CA SER A 18 -9.57 24.07 -6.22
C SER A 18 -8.80 22.95 -5.52
N VAL A 19 -7.62 22.60 -6.04
CA VAL A 19 -6.70 21.66 -5.40
C VAL A 19 -5.45 22.42 -4.95
N ARG A 20 -5.17 22.43 -3.64
CA ARG A 20 -3.92 22.98 -3.11
C ARG A 20 -2.77 22.03 -3.40
N ALA A 21 -1.74 22.51 -4.11
CA ALA A 21 -0.49 21.78 -4.28
C ALA A 21 0.39 21.87 -3.01
N GLU A 22 1.39 20.98 -2.89
CA GLU A 22 2.27 20.82 -1.71
C GLU A 22 3.06 22.07 -1.29
N ARG A 23 3.03 23.16 -2.06
CA ARG A 23 3.69 24.45 -1.76
C ARG A 23 2.73 25.62 -1.52
N GLY A 24 1.45 25.35 -1.26
CA GLY A 24 0.43 26.38 -1.04
C GLY A 24 0.01 27.14 -2.30
N ALA A 25 0.53 26.76 -3.47
CA ALA A 25 0.02 27.22 -4.75
C ALA A 25 -1.31 26.50 -5.07
N GLU A 26 -2.33 27.28 -5.36
CA GLU A 26 -3.65 26.79 -5.72
C GLU A 26 -3.69 26.52 -7.23
N VAL A 27 -4.02 25.28 -7.60
CA VAL A 27 -4.22 24.88 -8.99
C VAL A 27 -5.70 24.59 -9.16
N ARG A 28 -6.34 25.27 -10.11
CA ARG A 28 -7.77 25.10 -10.40
C ARG A 28 -7.94 24.05 -11.50
N LEU A 29 -8.73 23.02 -11.18
CA LEU A 29 -9.01 21.92 -12.08
C LEU A 29 -10.49 21.88 -12.45
N ALA A 30 -10.79 21.54 -13.70
CA ALA A 30 -12.12 21.13 -14.14
C ALA A 30 -12.10 19.64 -14.47
N VAL A 31 -13.20 18.94 -14.19
CA VAL A 31 -13.40 17.54 -14.62
C VAL A 31 -14.63 17.46 -15.49
N GLU A 32 -14.44 17.01 -16.73
CA GLU A 32 -15.49 16.90 -17.75
C GLU A 32 -15.52 15.50 -18.36
N GLY A 33 -16.53 15.20 -19.17
CA GLY A 33 -16.64 13.93 -19.89
C GLY A 33 -17.37 12.82 -19.14
N PRO A 34 -17.44 11.61 -19.72
CA PRO A 34 -18.18 10.49 -19.16
C PRO A 34 -17.49 9.90 -17.92
N ALA A 35 -18.25 9.25 -17.05
CA ALA A 35 -17.74 8.69 -15.79
C ALA A 35 -16.66 7.60 -15.98
N ASP A 36 -16.68 6.86 -17.10
CA ASP A 36 -15.69 5.81 -17.39
C ASP A 36 -14.42 6.33 -18.10
N GLY A 37 -14.40 7.60 -18.50
CA GLY A 37 -13.30 8.24 -19.22
C GLY A 37 -13.29 9.77 -19.05
N PRO A 38 -13.23 10.32 -17.83
CA PRO A 38 -13.26 11.76 -17.62
C PRO A 38 -11.97 12.43 -18.10
N VAL A 39 -12.02 13.74 -18.28
CA VAL A 39 -10.88 14.60 -18.64
C VAL A 39 -10.64 15.60 -17.52
N ILE A 40 -9.41 15.64 -17.01
CA ILE A 40 -8.96 16.67 -16.06
C ILE A 40 -8.31 17.79 -16.87
N ARG A 41 -8.89 18.99 -16.80
CA ARG A 41 -8.33 20.21 -17.40
C ARG A 41 -7.70 21.09 -16.32
N VAL A 42 -6.45 21.49 -16.53
CA VAL A 42 -5.77 22.51 -15.70
C VAL A 42 -6.19 23.89 -16.21
N ALA A 43 -7.06 24.57 -15.46
CA ALA A 43 -7.65 25.84 -15.89
C ALA A 43 -6.77 27.05 -15.55
N ASP A 44 -6.17 27.06 -14.35
CA ASP A 44 -5.31 28.15 -13.88
C ASP A 44 -4.36 27.66 -12.76
N GLY A 45 -3.27 28.38 -12.54
CA GLY A 45 -2.25 28.11 -11.54
C GLY A 45 -0.85 27.91 -12.11
N PRO A 46 0.19 27.86 -11.26
CA PRO A 46 1.56 27.65 -11.72
C PRO A 46 1.75 26.24 -12.29
N GLU A 47 2.53 26.11 -13.37
CA GLU A 47 2.92 24.79 -13.90
C GLU A 47 3.59 23.92 -12.83
N HIS A 48 4.30 24.57 -11.90
CA HIS A 48 4.92 23.93 -10.76
C HIS A 48 3.86 23.49 -9.75
N GLY A 49 3.65 22.18 -9.63
CA GLY A 49 2.63 21.59 -8.76
C GLY A 49 1.35 21.17 -9.50
N ALA A 50 1.14 21.60 -10.75
CA ALA A 50 -0.01 21.19 -11.54
C ALA A 50 -0.07 19.66 -11.78
N ALA A 51 1.09 19.02 -11.98
CA ALA A 51 1.14 17.55 -12.08
C ALA A 51 0.65 16.87 -10.79
N GLU A 52 1.06 17.35 -9.62
CA GLU A 52 0.61 16.79 -8.34
C GLU A 52 -0.88 17.02 -8.10
N ALA A 53 -1.41 18.19 -8.49
CA ALA A 53 -2.83 18.47 -8.43
C ALA A 53 -3.64 17.52 -9.34
N VAL A 54 -3.17 17.28 -10.57
CA VAL A 54 -3.79 16.31 -11.50
C VAL A 54 -3.75 14.90 -10.91
N LEU A 55 -2.62 14.47 -10.31
CA LEU A 55 -2.51 13.15 -9.68
C LEU A 55 -3.45 13.01 -8.47
N ALA A 56 -3.54 14.04 -7.62
CA ALA A 56 -4.45 14.05 -6.48
C ALA A 56 -5.92 13.96 -6.92
N ARG A 57 -6.28 14.64 -8.02
CA ARG A 57 -7.63 14.54 -8.57
C ARG A 57 -7.90 13.18 -9.22
N ALA A 58 -6.93 12.63 -9.94
CA ALA A 58 -7.02 11.29 -10.52
C ALA A 58 -7.13 10.19 -9.45
N GLU A 59 -6.44 10.36 -8.31
CA GLU A 59 -6.60 9.50 -7.13
C GLU A 59 -8.04 9.53 -6.63
N ALA A 60 -8.60 10.73 -6.40
CA ALA A 60 -9.97 10.89 -5.91
C ALA A 60 -10.99 10.20 -6.83
N LEU A 61 -10.82 10.30 -8.16
CA LEU A 61 -11.69 9.65 -9.15
C LEU A 61 -11.57 8.11 -9.12
N THR A 62 -10.44 7.54 -8.70
CA THR A 62 -10.14 6.10 -8.85
C THR A 62 -10.01 5.34 -7.54
N ALA A 63 -10.09 6.03 -6.39
CA ALA A 63 -9.99 5.44 -5.06
C ALA A 63 -11.21 4.61 -4.66
N GLU A 64 -12.38 4.93 -5.22
CA GLU A 64 -13.65 4.27 -4.89
C GLU A 64 -14.41 3.74 -6.11
N ASP A 65 -14.01 4.11 -7.34
CA ASP A 65 -14.70 3.70 -8.56
C ASP A 65 -13.81 2.84 -9.48
N THR A 66 -14.24 1.61 -9.69
CA THR A 66 -13.63 0.68 -10.64
C THR A 66 -14.08 0.91 -12.09
N ALA A 67 -15.06 1.79 -12.33
CA ALA A 67 -15.55 2.11 -13.67
C ALA A 67 -14.69 3.11 -14.43
N VAL A 68 -13.94 3.99 -13.76
CA VAL A 68 -13.04 4.96 -14.42
C VAL A 68 -11.92 4.20 -15.12
N ARG A 69 -11.94 4.04 -16.45
CA ARG A 69 -10.97 3.20 -17.19
C ARG A 69 -9.70 3.95 -17.57
N ARG A 70 -9.84 5.23 -17.87
CA ARG A 70 -8.79 6.16 -18.25
C ARG A 70 -9.19 7.56 -17.84
N ILE A 71 -8.22 8.46 -17.75
CA ILE A 71 -8.45 9.87 -17.47
C ILE A 71 -7.63 10.68 -18.47
N GLY A 72 -8.29 11.46 -19.33
CA GLY A 72 -7.61 12.41 -20.21
C GLY A 72 -7.03 13.58 -19.42
N VAL A 73 -5.90 14.13 -19.88
CA VAL A 73 -5.27 15.30 -19.26
C VAL A 73 -5.11 16.42 -20.27
N GLU A 74 -5.80 17.53 -20.02
CA GLU A 74 -5.66 18.78 -20.78
C GLU A 74 -4.86 19.78 -19.94
N ALA A 75 -3.56 19.90 -20.21
CA ALA A 75 -2.64 20.76 -19.48
C ALA A 75 -1.48 21.19 -20.38
N ALA A 76 -0.66 22.12 -19.91
CA ALA A 76 0.59 22.49 -20.57
C ALA A 76 1.51 21.26 -20.78
N ASP A 77 2.28 21.23 -21.87
CA ASP A 77 3.15 20.11 -22.24
C ASP A 77 4.14 19.70 -21.14
N GLY A 78 4.59 20.66 -20.32
CA GLY A 78 5.44 20.40 -19.16
C GLY A 78 4.78 19.46 -18.14
N VAL A 79 3.50 19.66 -17.86
CA VAL A 79 2.69 18.84 -16.94
C VAL A 79 2.54 17.43 -17.51
N GLY A 80 2.15 17.31 -18.79
CA GLY A 80 2.03 16.01 -19.45
C GLY A 80 3.34 15.21 -19.46
N ARG A 81 4.47 15.87 -19.78
CA ARG A 81 5.81 15.22 -19.72
C ARG A 81 6.17 14.76 -18.31
N ARG A 82 5.83 15.53 -17.28
CA ARG A 82 6.08 15.17 -15.88
C ARG A 82 5.27 13.94 -15.48
N LEU A 83 3.98 13.88 -15.81
CA LEU A 83 3.11 12.74 -15.50
C LEU A 83 3.62 11.44 -16.15
N VAL A 84 4.07 11.52 -17.41
CA VAL A 84 4.68 10.39 -18.11
C VAL A 84 6.03 9.99 -17.48
N ALA A 85 6.87 10.96 -17.10
CA ALA A 85 8.15 10.69 -16.46
C ALA A 85 8.01 10.02 -15.07
N LEU A 86 6.90 10.30 -14.36
CA LEU A 86 6.55 9.64 -13.11
C LEU A 86 6.00 8.20 -13.31
N GLY A 87 5.72 7.80 -14.54
CA GLY A 87 5.07 6.52 -14.84
C GLY A 87 3.58 6.46 -14.50
N ALA A 88 2.97 7.61 -14.16
CA ALA A 88 1.55 7.70 -13.82
C ALA A 88 0.64 7.86 -15.05
N ALA A 89 1.21 8.25 -16.20
CA ALA A 89 0.50 8.50 -17.44
C ALA A 89 1.26 7.94 -18.65
N ARG A 90 0.57 7.82 -19.78
CA ARG A 90 1.17 7.49 -21.08
C ARG A 90 0.77 8.51 -22.14
N ARG A 91 1.53 8.54 -23.24
CA ARG A 91 1.11 9.25 -24.44
C ARG A 91 0.04 8.44 -25.17
N HIS A 92 -0.99 9.13 -25.62
CA HIS A 92 -2.09 8.63 -26.44
C HIS A 92 -2.22 9.49 -27.70
N THR A 93 -2.96 9.04 -28.71
CA THR A 93 -3.15 9.76 -29.98
C THR A 93 -3.68 11.19 -29.79
N GLU A 94 -4.49 11.41 -28.75
CA GLU A 94 -5.14 12.68 -28.44
C GLU A 94 -4.43 13.49 -27.33
N GLY A 95 -3.27 13.03 -26.84
CA GLY A 95 -2.52 13.75 -25.80
C GLY A 95 -1.91 12.84 -24.72
N VAL A 96 -2.16 13.18 -23.46
CA VAL A 96 -1.69 12.41 -22.30
C VAL A 96 -2.90 11.84 -21.57
N GLU A 97 -2.85 10.57 -21.20
CA GLU A 97 -3.87 9.93 -20.39
C GLU A 97 -3.27 9.19 -19.19
N ILE A 98 -3.99 9.20 -18.08
CA ILE A 98 -3.71 8.43 -16.88
C ILE A 98 -4.54 7.16 -16.92
N LEU A 99 -3.88 6.02 -16.78
CA LEU A 99 -4.57 4.75 -16.50
C LEU A 99 -4.54 4.53 -14.99
N PRO A 100 -5.62 4.04 -14.36
CA PRO A 100 -5.61 3.73 -12.92
C PRO A 100 -4.46 2.78 -12.55
N GLY A 101 -4.18 1.77 -13.37
CA GLY A 101 -3.05 0.87 -13.12
C GLY A 101 -1.68 1.54 -13.15
N LEU A 102 -1.51 2.64 -13.89
CA LEU A 102 -0.26 3.43 -13.89
C LEU A 102 -0.20 4.34 -12.65
N LEU A 103 -1.28 5.06 -12.35
CA LEU A 103 -1.37 5.94 -11.18
C LEU A 103 -1.11 5.18 -9.87
N TRP A 104 -1.78 4.04 -9.68
CA TRP A 104 -1.65 3.19 -8.50
C TRP A 104 -0.36 2.35 -8.50
N GLN A 105 0.56 2.61 -9.43
CA GLN A 105 1.93 2.09 -9.38
C GLN A 105 2.98 3.22 -9.37
N CYS A 106 2.55 4.49 -9.36
CA CYS A 106 3.41 5.65 -9.22
C CYS A 106 3.90 5.77 -7.77
N ALA A 107 5.05 5.13 -7.47
CA ALA A 107 5.60 5.08 -6.11
C ALA A 107 5.78 6.46 -5.47
N ALA A 108 6.23 7.46 -6.25
CA ALA A 108 6.45 8.83 -5.78
C ALA A 108 5.18 9.51 -5.24
N ARG A 109 3.99 9.00 -5.57
CA ARG A 109 2.73 9.54 -5.08
C ARG A 109 2.39 9.02 -3.67
N TRP A 110 2.86 7.84 -3.29
CA TRP A 110 2.44 7.11 -2.08
C TRP A 110 3.54 6.95 -1.04
N LEU A 111 4.80 6.94 -1.49
CA LEU A 111 5.98 6.80 -0.65
C LEU A 111 6.56 8.20 -0.40
N PRO A 112 6.63 8.68 0.86
CA PRO A 112 7.24 9.98 1.17
C PRO A 112 8.67 10.12 0.66
N GLU A 113 9.41 9.00 0.64
CA GLU A 113 10.74 8.90 0.03
C GLU A 113 10.76 7.70 -0.92
N ALA A 114 10.28 7.91 -2.16
CA ALA A 114 10.38 6.89 -3.20
C ALA A 114 11.86 6.68 -3.60
N ARG A 115 12.35 5.46 -3.39
CA ARG A 115 13.74 5.08 -3.70
C ARG A 115 13.80 4.38 -5.06
N PRO A 116 14.88 4.55 -5.85
CA PRO A 116 15.08 3.75 -7.04
C PRO A 116 15.24 2.26 -6.67
N PRO A 117 14.96 1.32 -7.58
CA PRO A 117 15.18 -0.10 -7.32
C PRO A 117 16.63 -0.36 -6.93
N PHE A 118 16.84 -1.05 -5.81
CA PHE A 118 18.20 -1.32 -5.32
C PHE A 118 18.95 -2.25 -6.30
N PRO A 119 20.21 -1.95 -6.67
CA PRO A 119 20.98 -2.81 -7.57
C PRO A 119 21.02 -4.26 -7.11
N GLU A 120 20.86 -5.19 -8.04
CA GLU A 120 20.85 -6.62 -7.70
C GLU A 120 22.28 -7.15 -7.58
N VAL A 121 22.71 -7.37 -6.33
CA VAL A 121 23.94 -8.08 -5.99
C VAL A 121 23.56 -9.27 -5.13
N GLN A 122 24.08 -10.45 -5.43
CA GLN A 122 23.68 -11.67 -4.75
C GLN A 122 24.50 -11.87 -3.47
N THR A 123 23.85 -12.31 -2.40
CA THR A 123 24.46 -12.62 -1.11
C THR A 123 23.95 -13.96 -0.57
N LEU A 124 24.49 -14.39 0.57
CA LEU A 124 24.15 -15.63 1.24
C LEU A 124 23.93 -15.38 2.74
N THR A 125 22.72 -15.65 3.22
CA THR A 125 22.41 -15.64 4.66
C THR A 125 21.91 -17.02 5.05
N GLU A 126 22.50 -17.62 6.10
CA GLU A 126 22.08 -18.95 6.61
C GLU A 126 21.96 -20.03 5.51
N GLY A 127 22.88 -20.03 4.54
CA GLY A 127 22.88 -20.98 3.43
C GLY A 127 21.85 -20.71 2.32
N ARG A 128 21.12 -19.59 2.37
CA ARG A 128 20.13 -19.19 1.37
C ARG A 128 20.67 -18.07 0.50
N ARG A 129 20.69 -18.29 -0.82
CA ARG A 129 21.08 -17.27 -1.79
C ARG A 129 19.91 -16.34 -2.07
N HIS A 130 20.14 -15.04 -1.97
CA HIS A 130 19.14 -13.99 -2.23
C HIS A 130 19.82 -12.66 -2.64
N PRO A 131 19.08 -11.71 -3.22
CA PRO A 131 19.59 -10.36 -3.44
C PRO A 131 19.93 -9.66 -2.12
N LEU A 132 21.01 -8.89 -2.13
CA LEU A 132 21.35 -7.94 -1.08
C LEU A 132 20.19 -6.95 -0.92
N ARG A 133 19.71 -6.80 0.31
CA ARG A 133 18.61 -5.89 0.63
C ARG A 133 19.16 -4.50 0.95
N PRO A 134 18.46 -3.41 0.57
CA PRO A 134 18.80 -2.08 1.06
C PRO A 134 18.61 -2.01 2.58
N ALA A 135 19.18 -0.98 3.20
CA ALA A 135 18.84 -0.67 4.59
C ALA A 135 17.31 -0.44 4.72
N PRO A 136 16.69 -0.93 5.80
CA PRO A 136 15.29 -0.61 6.11
C PRO A 136 15.07 0.92 6.10
N PRO A 137 13.96 1.41 5.52
CA PRO A 137 13.64 2.83 5.60
C PRO A 137 13.33 3.24 7.05
N GLU A 138 13.31 4.54 7.34
CA GLU A 138 12.92 5.10 8.64
C GLU A 138 11.78 6.11 8.48
N GLY A 139 10.97 6.27 9.54
CA GLY A 139 9.86 7.21 9.56
C GLY A 139 8.63 6.68 8.80
N THR A 140 7.83 7.59 8.24
CA THR A 140 6.65 7.24 7.44
C THR A 140 7.07 6.69 6.08
N VAL A 141 6.67 5.46 5.79
CA VAL A 141 7.06 4.76 4.55
C VAL A 141 5.96 4.75 3.50
N TYR A 142 4.72 5.04 3.91
CA TYR A 142 3.55 5.04 3.03
C TYR A 142 2.45 5.90 3.63
N ALA A 143 1.72 6.63 2.78
CA ALA A 143 0.48 7.29 3.17
C ALA A 143 -0.51 7.36 2.00
N ARG A 144 -1.80 7.25 2.30
CA ARG A 144 -2.88 7.62 1.37
C ARG A 144 -4.13 8.07 2.08
N ARG A 145 -4.99 8.80 1.37
CA ARG A 145 -6.33 9.13 1.84
C ARG A 145 -7.24 7.90 1.76
N ILE A 146 -8.10 7.70 2.76
CA ILE A 146 -9.17 6.70 2.76
C ILE A 146 -10.52 7.43 2.76
N PRO A 147 -11.13 7.64 1.58
CA PRO A 147 -12.34 8.47 1.46
C PRO A 147 -13.50 7.97 2.32
N TRP A 148 -13.84 6.68 2.27
CA TRP A 148 -14.94 6.09 3.05
C TRP A 148 -14.74 6.10 4.56
N LEU A 149 -13.52 6.30 5.06
CA LEU A 149 -13.26 6.52 6.49
C LEU A 149 -13.21 8.00 6.84
N GLY A 150 -12.98 8.87 5.87
CA GLY A 150 -12.68 10.25 6.15
C GLY A 150 -11.33 10.43 6.87
N ARG A 151 -10.41 9.46 6.79
CA ARG A 151 -9.09 9.45 7.48
C ARG A 151 -7.92 9.25 6.51
N THR A 152 -6.73 9.68 6.90
CA THR A 152 -5.46 9.37 6.23
C THR A 152 -4.84 8.15 6.88
N LEU A 153 -4.61 7.11 6.10
CA LEU A 153 -3.90 5.92 6.55
C LEU A 153 -2.41 6.09 6.22
N SER A 154 -1.54 5.79 7.18
CA SER A 154 -0.10 5.71 6.95
C SER A 154 0.52 4.48 7.62
N PHE A 155 1.71 4.12 7.17
CA PHE A 155 2.58 3.17 7.86
C PHE A 155 3.90 3.86 8.20
N ARG A 156 4.40 3.66 9.41
CA ARG A 156 5.68 4.20 9.86
C ARG A 156 6.50 3.16 10.61
N THR A 157 7.82 3.31 10.58
CA THR A 157 8.69 2.50 11.43
C THR A 157 8.48 2.82 12.90
N LEU A 158 8.86 1.87 13.75
CA LEU A 158 8.99 2.11 15.18
C LEU A 158 10.20 3.03 15.37
N GLY A 159 10.14 3.95 16.33
CA GLY A 159 11.22 4.91 16.57
C GLY A 159 10.85 6.06 17.50
N GLU A 160 9.56 6.31 17.67
CA GLU A 160 9.09 7.43 18.47
C GLU A 160 9.10 7.09 19.97
N PRO A 161 9.28 8.10 20.84
CA PRO A 161 9.11 7.91 22.27
C PRO A 161 7.74 7.29 22.61
N GLY A 162 7.77 6.18 23.34
CA GLY A 162 6.55 5.46 23.73
C GLY A 162 6.17 4.29 22.83
N ASP A 163 6.75 4.14 21.64
CA ASP A 163 6.45 3.05 20.70
C ASP A 163 6.66 1.66 21.34
N ALA A 164 7.76 1.48 22.09
CA ALA A 164 8.03 0.22 22.78
C ALA A 164 6.98 -0.10 23.88
N ALA A 165 6.50 0.94 24.58
CA ALA A 165 5.46 0.76 25.60
C ALA A 165 4.09 0.46 24.97
N LEU A 166 3.78 1.10 23.84
CA LEU A 166 2.60 0.84 23.03
C LEU A 166 2.59 -0.59 22.49
N PHE A 167 3.68 -1.02 21.85
CA PHE A 167 3.87 -2.39 21.40
C PHE A 167 3.69 -3.38 22.56
N SER A 168 4.35 -3.10 23.70
CA SER A 168 4.25 -3.94 24.89
C SER A 168 2.83 -4.02 25.45
N ARG A 169 2.03 -2.95 25.36
CA ARG A 169 0.62 -2.98 25.76
C ARG A 169 -0.18 -3.92 24.84
N TRP A 170 0.00 -3.78 23.53
CA TRP A 170 -0.73 -4.60 22.57
C TRP A 170 -0.34 -6.08 22.62
N MET A 171 0.95 -6.42 22.75
CA MET A 171 1.37 -7.82 22.83
C MET A 171 0.89 -8.54 24.10
N ASN A 172 0.59 -7.78 25.17
CA ASN A 172 -0.01 -8.30 26.38
C ASN A 172 -1.55 -8.25 26.38
N ASP A 173 -2.20 -7.71 25.34
CA ASP A 173 -3.65 -7.82 25.20
C ASP A 173 -4.01 -9.29 24.97
N PRO A 174 -4.92 -9.90 25.76
CA PRO A 174 -5.20 -11.34 25.69
C PRO A 174 -5.59 -11.84 24.29
N ARG A 175 -6.27 -11.01 23.50
CA ARG A 175 -6.69 -11.39 22.14
C ARG A 175 -5.56 -11.31 21.13
N VAL A 176 -4.63 -10.36 21.31
CA VAL A 176 -3.40 -10.32 20.50
C VAL A 176 -2.49 -11.49 20.90
N ALA A 177 -2.32 -11.73 22.20
CA ALA A 177 -1.51 -12.80 22.76
C ALA A 177 -1.93 -14.19 22.26
N GLU A 178 -3.23 -14.45 22.08
CA GLU A 178 -3.76 -15.71 21.54
C GLU A 178 -3.20 -16.05 20.15
N VAL A 179 -2.91 -15.04 19.33
CA VAL A 179 -2.44 -15.21 17.95
C VAL A 179 -0.95 -14.98 17.82
N TRP A 180 -0.42 -13.96 18.50
CA TRP A 180 0.97 -13.51 18.34
C TRP A 180 1.95 -14.22 19.29
N ALA A 181 1.48 -14.62 20.47
CA ALA A 181 2.24 -15.37 21.48
C ALA A 181 3.57 -14.73 21.94
N GLU A 182 3.70 -13.40 21.87
CA GLU A 182 4.85 -12.63 22.38
C GLU A 182 4.47 -11.85 23.65
N THR A 183 3.77 -12.45 24.62
CA THR A 183 3.53 -11.78 25.91
C THR A 183 4.83 -11.66 26.70
N GLY A 184 5.01 -10.56 27.43
CA GLY A 184 6.25 -10.35 28.17
C GLY A 184 6.38 -8.98 28.81
N SER A 185 7.51 -8.78 29.46
CA SER A 185 7.91 -7.51 30.05
C SER A 185 8.30 -6.48 28.98
N LEU A 186 8.25 -5.20 29.34
CA LEU A 186 8.71 -4.12 28.46
C LEU A 186 10.18 -4.28 28.04
N ALA A 187 11.03 -4.85 28.91
CA ALA A 187 12.44 -5.08 28.60
C ALA A 187 12.62 -6.15 27.52
N GLU A 188 11.86 -7.26 27.60
CA GLU A 188 11.86 -8.32 26.58
C GLU A 188 11.35 -7.79 25.25
N HIS A 189 10.29 -6.97 25.24
CA HIS A 189 9.77 -6.34 24.03
C HIS A 189 10.73 -5.32 23.40
N ARG A 190 11.48 -4.56 24.20
CA ARG A 190 12.54 -3.68 23.67
C ARG A 190 13.61 -4.51 22.98
N ALA A 191 14.10 -5.57 23.64
CA ALA A 191 15.08 -6.46 23.04
C ALA A 191 14.55 -7.16 21.78
N TYR A 192 13.26 -7.47 21.72
CA TYR A 192 12.59 -8.00 20.53
C TYR A 192 12.64 -7.01 19.36
N ILE A 193 12.22 -5.76 19.60
CA ILE A 193 12.26 -4.69 18.58
C ILE A 193 13.69 -4.45 18.10
N ASP A 194 14.68 -4.44 19.01
CA ASP A 194 16.08 -4.23 18.65
C ASP A 194 16.61 -5.34 17.73
N ARG A 195 16.24 -6.60 18.00
CA ARG A 195 16.58 -7.73 17.11
C ARG A 195 15.95 -7.57 15.73
N LEU A 196 14.67 -7.20 15.66
CA LEU A 196 13.99 -6.99 14.38
C LEU A 196 14.61 -5.85 13.57
N ARG A 197 15.03 -4.75 14.21
CA ARG A 197 15.71 -3.65 13.53
C ARG A 197 17.10 -4.02 13.02
N ALA A 198 17.78 -4.95 13.71
CA ALA A 198 19.09 -5.44 13.29
C ALA A 198 19.00 -6.46 12.14
N ASP A 199 17.83 -7.04 11.89
CA ASP A 199 17.61 -8.01 10.81
C ASP A 199 17.20 -7.29 9.51
N PRO A 200 18.06 -7.23 8.48
CA PRO A 200 17.74 -6.58 7.21
C PRO A 200 16.62 -7.29 6.43
N HIS A 201 16.21 -8.48 6.87
CA HIS A 201 15.12 -9.21 6.25
C HIS A 201 13.73 -8.79 6.74
N GLN A 202 13.67 -8.02 7.84
CA GLN A 202 12.45 -7.62 8.53
C GLN A 202 12.23 -6.11 8.43
N LEU A 203 10.97 -5.71 8.44
CA LEU A 203 10.56 -4.31 8.54
C LEU A 203 9.34 -4.22 9.47
N PRO A 204 9.56 -3.93 10.77
CA PRO A 204 8.48 -3.71 11.71
C PRO A 204 7.88 -2.32 11.53
N LEU A 205 6.55 -2.24 11.44
CA LEU A 205 5.79 -1.02 11.21
C LEU A 205 4.63 -0.88 12.19
N PHE A 206 4.26 0.36 12.48
CA PHE A 206 2.93 0.72 12.95
C PHE A 206 2.08 1.22 11.79
N GLY A 207 0.83 0.76 11.74
CA GLY A 207 -0.22 1.40 10.95
C GLY A 207 -0.87 2.51 11.76
N CYS A 208 -1.10 3.65 11.13
CA CYS A 208 -1.67 4.84 11.74
C CYS A 208 -2.92 5.34 10.98
N LEU A 209 -3.85 5.97 11.71
CA LEU A 209 -4.98 6.71 11.16
C LEU A 209 -4.93 8.16 11.65
N ASP A 210 -4.65 9.10 10.75
CA ASP A 210 -4.33 10.50 11.05
C ASP A 210 -3.19 10.62 12.08
N GLY A 211 -2.12 9.85 11.89
CA GLY A 211 -0.95 9.83 12.76
C GLY A 211 -1.06 8.92 13.98
N GLU A 212 -2.27 8.60 14.44
CA GLU A 212 -2.48 7.75 15.62
C GLU A 212 -2.29 6.25 15.31
N PRO A 213 -1.34 5.56 15.96
CA PRO A 213 -1.10 4.13 15.74
C PRO A 213 -2.28 3.26 16.17
N PHE A 214 -2.61 2.25 15.36
CA PHE A 214 -3.70 1.30 15.66
C PHE A 214 -3.32 -0.18 15.61
N GLY A 215 -2.22 -0.51 14.92
CA GLY A 215 -1.81 -1.89 14.70
C GLY A 215 -0.33 -2.02 14.38
N TYR A 216 0.20 -3.21 14.67
CA TYR A 216 1.58 -3.60 14.44
C TYR A 216 1.67 -4.57 13.26
N PHE A 217 2.68 -4.39 12.43
CA PHE A 217 2.92 -5.17 11.22
C PHE A 217 4.40 -5.58 11.14
N GLU A 218 4.65 -6.81 10.74
CA GLU A 218 6.00 -7.28 10.40
C GLU A 218 6.02 -7.65 8.93
N LEU A 219 6.79 -6.91 8.14
CA LEU A 219 6.99 -7.22 6.74
C LEU A 219 8.32 -7.94 6.58
N TYR A 220 8.36 -8.95 5.73
CA TYR A 220 9.58 -9.75 5.55
C TYR A 220 9.81 -10.14 4.10
N TRP A 221 11.08 -10.42 3.77
CA TRP A 221 11.43 -11.11 2.54
C TRP A 221 11.21 -12.61 2.71
N ALA A 222 10.33 -13.20 1.89
CA ALA A 222 9.87 -14.56 2.10
C ALA A 222 10.97 -15.59 1.83
N ARG A 223 11.88 -15.33 0.88
CA ARG A 223 13.01 -16.22 0.54
C ARG A 223 13.93 -16.45 1.75
N GLU A 224 14.15 -15.41 2.54
CA GLU A 224 14.98 -15.42 3.75
C GLU A 224 14.23 -15.85 5.00
N SER A 225 12.89 -15.76 5.01
CA SER A 225 12.10 -16.18 6.17
C SER A 225 11.95 -17.70 6.25
N ARG A 226 11.52 -18.22 7.41
CA ARG A 226 11.21 -19.66 7.58
C ARG A 226 10.31 -20.23 6.48
N LEU A 227 9.40 -19.40 5.92
CA LEU A 227 8.47 -19.79 4.88
C LEU A 227 9.16 -20.10 3.55
N GLY A 228 10.24 -19.40 3.21
CA GLY A 228 10.92 -19.49 1.91
C GLY A 228 11.45 -20.86 1.53
N ALA A 229 11.71 -21.73 2.51
CA ALA A 229 12.18 -23.09 2.31
C ALA A 229 11.05 -24.09 1.96
N HIS A 230 9.78 -23.69 2.12
CA HIS A 230 8.63 -24.59 1.98
C HIS A 230 7.89 -24.44 0.64
N TYR A 231 8.36 -23.57 -0.24
CA TYR A 231 7.85 -23.40 -1.60
C TYR A 231 8.97 -22.83 -2.49
N GLU A 232 8.74 -22.81 -3.81
CA GLU A 232 9.63 -22.14 -4.75
C GLU A 232 9.50 -20.62 -4.59
N SER A 233 10.13 -20.09 -3.55
CA SER A 233 10.12 -18.67 -3.21
C SER A 233 10.96 -17.85 -4.19
N GLU A 234 10.39 -16.78 -4.71
CA GLU A 234 11.08 -15.88 -5.63
C GLU A 234 11.97 -14.88 -4.85
N PRO A 235 13.02 -14.33 -5.49
CA PRO A 235 13.96 -13.41 -4.85
C PRO A 235 13.32 -12.17 -4.23
N TYR A 236 12.13 -11.77 -4.67
CA TYR A 236 11.45 -10.56 -4.20
C TYR A 236 10.06 -10.85 -3.62
N ASP A 237 9.75 -12.10 -3.29
CA ASP A 237 8.53 -12.41 -2.56
C ASP A 237 8.54 -11.74 -1.20
N ARG A 238 7.43 -11.07 -0.87
CA ARG A 238 7.24 -10.41 0.42
C ARG A 238 6.17 -11.15 1.20
N GLY A 239 6.27 -11.16 2.52
CA GLY A 239 5.20 -11.59 3.39
C GLY A 239 4.97 -10.61 4.52
N TRP A 240 3.93 -10.89 5.30
CA TRP A 240 3.50 -10.02 6.37
C TRP A 240 2.88 -10.79 7.53
N HIS A 241 2.99 -10.22 8.71
CA HIS A 241 2.18 -10.55 9.89
C HIS A 241 1.52 -9.28 10.43
N VAL A 242 0.37 -9.43 11.10
CA VAL A 242 -0.38 -8.31 11.69
C VAL A 242 -0.91 -8.62 13.10
N ALA A 243 -0.86 -7.61 13.96
CA ALA A 243 -1.62 -7.55 15.20
C ALA A 243 -2.39 -6.21 15.26
N ILE A 244 -3.72 -6.27 15.33
CA ILE A 244 -4.56 -5.06 15.50
C ILE A 244 -4.77 -4.82 16.99
N GLY A 245 -3.98 -3.91 17.54
CA GLY A 245 -4.00 -3.54 18.95
C GLY A 245 -5.24 -2.76 19.35
N GLU A 246 -5.64 -1.76 18.55
CA GLU A 246 -6.78 -0.91 18.87
C GLU A 246 -8.11 -1.54 18.43
N ALA A 247 -8.99 -1.80 19.39
CA ALA A 247 -10.26 -2.49 19.13
C ALA A 247 -11.21 -1.68 18.23
N ALA A 248 -11.15 -0.35 18.29
CA ALA A 248 -11.95 0.55 17.47
C ALA A 248 -11.62 0.46 15.97
N VAL A 249 -10.39 0.04 15.63
CA VAL A 249 -9.90 -0.09 14.23
C VAL A 249 -10.06 -1.53 13.73
N ARG A 250 -11.13 -2.18 14.17
CA ARG A 250 -11.54 -3.51 13.71
C ARG A 250 -12.78 -3.41 12.81
N GLY A 251 -13.12 -4.50 12.14
CA GLY A 251 -14.28 -4.58 11.26
C GLY A 251 -13.97 -4.29 9.79
N ARG A 252 -15.00 -4.47 8.94
CA ARG A 252 -14.86 -4.52 7.48
C ARG A 252 -14.30 -3.23 6.88
N ALA A 253 -14.78 -2.06 7.33
CA ALA A 253 -14.37 -0.77 6.78
C ALA A 253 -12.88 -0.45 7.04
N HIS A 254 -12.36 -0.82 8.21
CA HIS A 254 -10.95 -0.68 8.54
C HIS A 254 -10.10 -1.73 7.83
N LEU A 255 -10.54 -2.99 7.79
CA LEU A 255 -9.87 -4.05 7.05
C LEU A 255 -9.71 -3.72 5.56
N SER A 256 -10.78 -3.20 4.93
CA SER A 256 -10.72 -2.76 3.53
C SER A 256 -9.85 -1.52 3.32
N ALA A 257 -9.51 -0.79 4.39
CA ALA A 257 -8.58 0.34 4.35
C ALA A 257 -7.13 -0.11 4.48
N TRP A 258 -6.77 -0.79 5.58
CA TRP A 258 -5.36 -1.06 5.87
C TRP A 258 -4.79 -2.22 5.06
N LEU A 259 -5.56 -3.29 4.79
CA LEU A 259 -5.00 -4.47 4.12
C LEU A 259 -4.58 -4.17 2.67
N PRO A 260 -5.45 -3.61 1.80
CA PRO A 260 -5.03 -3.22 0.45
C PRO A 260 -3.91 -2.18 0.45
N SER A 261 -3.89 -1.27 1.44
CA SER A 261 -2.82 -0.27 1.55
C SER A 261 -1.47 -0.89 1.90
N LEU A 262 -1.44 -1.89 2.78
CA LEU A 262 -0.21 -2.61 3.13
C LEU A 262 0.30 -3.39 1.92
N MET A 263 -0.61 -4.04 1.17
CA MET A 263 -0.25 -4.77 -0.05
C MET A 263 0.28 -3.81 -1.12
N HIS A 264 -0.37 -2.66 -1.27
CA HIS A 264 0.08 -1.59 -2.16
C HIS A 264 1.49 -1.14 -1.79
N TYR A 265 1.75 -0.82 -0.51
CA TYR A 265 3.09 -0.47 -0.03
C TYR A 265 4.14 -1.53 -0.40
N LEU A 266 3.87 -2.82 -0.13
CA LEU A 266 4.78 -3.91 -0.47
C LEU A 266 5.11 -4.00 -1.97
N PHE A 267 4.14 -3.70 -2.84
CA PHE A 267 4.38 -3.68 -4.29
C PHE A 267 5.15 -2.44 -4.75
N LEU A 268 5.04 -1.31 -4.06
CA LEU A 268 5.72 -0.07 -4.44
C LEU A 268 7.13 0.05 -3.87
N ASP A 269 7.35 -0.40 -2.63
CA ASP A 269 8.65 -0.32 -1.95
C ASP A 269 9.72 -1.13 -2.69
N GLU A 270 9.32 -2.25 -3.30
CA GLU A 270 10.17 -3.01 -4.22
C GLU A 270 9.40 -3.34 -5.51
N PRO A 271 9.68 -2.65 -6.63
CA PRO A 271 9.00 -2.86 -7.89
C PRO A 271 9.29 -4.23 -8.54
N ARG A 272 10.20 -5.06 -8.01
CA ARG A 272 10.35 -6.46 -8.44
C ARG A 272 9.51 -7.46 -7.64
N THR A 273 8.80 -7.03 -6.59
CA THR A 273 7.86 -7.87 -5.84
C THR A 273 6.69 -8.30 -6.72
N TRP A 274 6.69 -9.55 -7.18
CA TRP A 274 5.61 -10.07 -8.04
C TRP A 274 4.41 -10.60 -7.25
N ARG A 275 4.66 -11.20 -6.08
CA ARG A 275 3.61 -11.70 -5.20
C ARG A 275 3.92 -11.41 -3.73
N ILE A 276 2.84 -11.30 -2.97
CA ILE A 276 2.85 -11.19 -1.52
C ILE A 276 2.23 -12.47 -0.97
N VAL A 277 2.93 -13.10 -0.03
CA VAL A 277 2.53 -14.39 0.54
C VAL A 277 2.04 -14.27 1.98
N GLY A 278 1.23 -15.23 2.40
CA GLY A 278 0.79 -15.40 3.78
C GLY A 278 0.62 -16.87 4.14
N GLU A 279 0.73 -17.18 5.43
CA GLU A 279 0.68 -18.55 5.96
C GLU A 279 -0.39 -18.75 7.06
N PRO A 280 -1.68 -18.43 6.78
CA PRO A 280 -2.77 -18.68 7.71
C PRO A 280 -2.90 -20.17 8.04
N ARG A 281 -3.42 -20.48 9.24
CA ARG A 281 -3.70 -21.86 9.63
C ARG A 281 -4.77 -22.47 8.71
N ALA A 282 -4.58 -23.73 8.33
CA ALA A 282 -5.49 -24.44 7.43
C ALA A 282 -6.88 -24.68 8.03
N ASP A 283 -6.98 -24.75 9.35
CA ASP A 283 -8.24 -24.91 10.10
C ASP A 283 -8.99 -23.59 10.31
N HIS A 284 -8.39 -22.44 9.99
CA HIS A 284 -8.99 -21.13 10.24
C HIS A 284 -9.80 -20.62 9.03
N ALA A 285 -10.92 -21.30 8.75
CA ALA A 285 -11.75 -21.09 7.57
C ALA A 285 -12.22 -19.62 7.38
N GLN A 286 -12.48 -18.89 8.46
CA GLN A 286 -12.88 -17.48 8.38
C GLN A 286 -11.76 -16.58 7.84
N GLN A 287 -10.51 -16.78 8.27
CA GLN A 287 -9.37 -16.02 7.76
C GLN A 287 -9.08 -16.37 6.31
N LEU A 288 -9.19 -17.65 5.93
CA LEU A 288 -9.05 -18.06 4.53
C LEU A 288 -10.10 -17.38 3.64
N ARG A 289 -11.36 -17.32 4.07
CA ARG A 289 -12.41 -16.58 3.35
C ARG A 289 -12.12 -15.08 3.27
N ASN A 290 -11.66 -14.46 4.35
CA ASN A 290 -11.31 -13.04 4.38
C ASN A 290 -10.15 -12.73 3.41
N LEU A 291 -9.10 -13.57 3.39
CA LEU A 291 -7.97 -13.43 2.48
C LEU A 291 -8.41 -13.64 1.02
N ALA A 292 -9.25 -14.64 0.75
CA ALA A 292 -9.82 -14.85 -0.58
C ALA A 292 -10.64 -13.65 -1.06
N GLY A 293 -11.49 -13.09 -0.19
CA GLY A 293 -12.24 -11.86 -0.45
C GLY A 293 -11.39 -10.58 -0.51
N SER A 294 -10.09 -10.68 -0.20
CA SER A 294 -9.09 -9.62 -0.37
C SER A 294 -8.15 -9.87 -1.56
N GLY A 295 -8.45 -10.89 -2.39
CA GLY A 295 -7.70 -11.19 -3.61
C GLY A 295 -6.58 -12.22 -3.46
N PHE A 296 -6.38 -12.81 -2.28
CA PHE A 296 -5.41 -13.90 -2.13
C PHE A 296 -5.96 -15.22 -2.71
N GLY A 297 -5.09 -16.02 -3.30
CA GLY A 297 -5.39 -17.38 -3.75
C GLY A 297 -4.49 -18.41 -3.04
N PRO A 298 -4.96 -19.65 -2.83
CA PRO A 298 -4.11 -20.71 -2.30
C PRO A 298 -3.02 -21.09 -3.31
N LEU A 299 -1.81 -21.34 -2.83
CA LEU A 299 -0.65 -21.76 -3.61
C LEU A 299 -0.19 -23.16 -3.21
N ALA A 300 -0.15 -23.47 -1.92
CA ALA A 300 0.27 -24.77 -1.39
C ALA A 300 -0.30 -25.02 0.01
N THR A 301 -0.17 -26.24 0.52
CA THR A 301 -0.34 -26.54 1.95
C THR A 301 1.01 -26.94 2.54
N ILE A 302 1.36 -26.37 3.69
CA ILE A 302 2.66 -26.56 4.35
C ILE A 302 2.42 -27.05 5.77
N ASP A 303 3.14 -28.09 6.17
CA ASP A 303 3.17 -28.57 7.55
C ASP A 303 4.40 -28.01 8.27
N PHE A 304 4.17 -27.06 9.18
CA PHE A 304 5.18 -26.58 10.13
C PHE A 304 5.11 -27.42 11.42
N PRO A 305 6.19 -27.49 12.23
CA PRO A 305 6.18 -28.23 13.50
C PRO A 305 5.03 -27.87 14.44
N HIS A 306 4.54 -26.62 14.38
CA HIS A 306 3.52 -26.07 15.27
C HIS A 306 2.16 -25.80 14.61
N LYS A 307 2.04 -25.93 13.27
CA LYS A 307 0.77 -25.70 12.53
C LYS A 307 0.77 -26.32 11.13
N ARG A 308 -0.41 -26.72 10.66
CA ARG A 308 -0.67 -26.89 9.21
C ARG A 308 -1.17 -25.56 8.64
N ALA A 309 -0.52 -25.05 7.62
CA ALA A 309 -0.80 -23.76 7.00
C ALA A 309 -1.23 -23.93 5.53
N VAL A 310 -2.12 -23.04 5.06
CA VAL A 310 -2.37 -22.85 3.63
C VAL A 310 -1.53 -21.67 3.20
N LEU A 311 -0.51 -21.91 2.37
CA LEU A 311 0.22 -20.83 1.72
C LEU A 311 -0.71 -20.14 0.75
N VAL A 312 -0.95 -18.85 0.95
CA VAL A 312 -1.72 -18.02 0.04
C VAL A 312 -0.83 -16.96 -0.60
N ALA A 313 -1.20 -16.50 -1.79
CA ALA A 313 -0.50 -15.46 -2.52
C ALA A 313 -1.45 -14.45 -3.14
N LEU A 314 -1.07 -13.18 -3.15
CA LEU A 314 -1.65 -12.12 -3.95
C LEU A 314 -0.61 -11.65 -4.97
N THR A 315 -0.92 -11.72 -6.26
CA THR A 315 -0.03 -11.24 -7.32
C THR A 315 -0.24 -9.76 -7.60
N ARG A 316 0.81 -9.05 -8.05
CA ARG A 316 0.70 -7.67 -8.49
C ARG A 316 -0.31 -7.51 -9.63
N GLU A 317 -0.26 -8.39 -10.61
CA GLU A 317 -1.22 -8.39 -11.74
C GLU A 317 -2.65 -8.39 -11.23
N ARG A 318 -2.99 -9.31 -10.31
CA ARG A 318 -4.34 -9.38 -9.75
C ARG A 318 -4.68 -8.14 -8.94
N PHE A 319 -3.76 -7.63 -8.12
CA PHE A 319 -3.97 -6.41 -7.34
C PHE A 319 -4.32 -5.21 -8.23
N VAL A 320 -3.57 -5.05 -9.33
CA VAL A 320 -3.72 -3.93 -10.26
C VAL A 320 -4.94 -4.08 -11.16
N ARG A 321 -5.06 -5.21 -11.86
CA ARG A 321 -6.16 -5.48 -12.80
C ARG A 321 -7.52 -5.44 -12.10
N ASP A 322 -7.63 -6.09 -10.94
CA ASP A 322 -8.88 -6.17 -10.19
C ASP A 322 -9.10 -4.93 -9.30
N ARG A 323 -8.18 -3.93 -9.33
CA ARG A 323 -8.25 -2.67 -8.57
C ARG A 323 -8.50 -2.88 -7.08
N LEU A 324 -7.75 -3.78 -6.47
CA LEU A 324 -8.01 -4.23 -5.09
C LEU A 324 -7.79 -3.14 -4.02
N TRP A 325 -7.29 -1.96 -4.42
CA TRP A 325 -7.31 -0.76 -3.57
C TRP A 325 -8.71 -0.21 -3.30
N VAL A 326 -9.70 -0.49 -4.18
CA VAL A 326 -11.10 -0.09 -4.03
C VAL A 326 -11.85 -1.08 -3.13
N PRO A 327 -12.63 -0.61 -2.13
CA PRO A 327 -13.42 -1.49 -1.27
C PRO A 327 -14.37 -2.38 -2.07
N GLY A 328 -14.33 -3.69 -1.79
CA GLY A 328 -15.23 -4.66 -2.42
C GLY A 328 -14.87 -5.07 -3.85
N ALA A 329 -13.76 -4.58 -4.42
CA ALA A 329 -13.37 -4.93 -5.78
C ALA A 329 -13.04 -6.43 -5.99
N ALA A 330 -12.67 -7.15 -4.92
CA ALA A 330 -12.50 -8.60 -4.93
C ALA A 330 -13.81 -9.39 -4.72
N ALA A 331 -14.96 -8.74 -4.56
CA ALA A 331 -16.22 -9.42 -4.32
C ALA A 331 -16.66 -10.25 -5.56
N PRO A 332 -17.31 -11.41 -5.36
CA PRO A 332 -17.77 -12.24 -6.48
C PRO A 332 -18.73 -11.52 -7.44
N ASP A 333 -19.49 -10.57 -6.93
CA ASP A 333 -20.47 -9.73 -7.62
C ASP A 333 -19.92 -8.36 -8.05
N ALA A 334 -18.60 -8.14 -7.92
CA ALA A 334 -17.97 -6.92 -8.39
C ALA A 334 -18.21 -6.71 -9.90
N ARG A 335 -18.26 -5.44 -10.32
CA ARG A 335 -18.38 -5.05 -11.73
C ARG A 335 -17.32 -5.76 -12.59
N PRO A 336 -17.58 -5.97 -13.90
CA PRO A 336 -16.61 -6.60 -14.79
C PRO A 336 -15.24 -5.94 -14.68
N ARG A 337 -14.21 -6.77 -14.54
CA ARG A 337 -12.82 -6.31 -14.41
C ARG A 337 -12.45 -5.51 -15.65
N PRO A 338 -12.07 -4.22 -15.52
CA PRO A 338 -11.69 -3.44 -16.66
C PRO A 338 -10.41 -4.01 -17.28
N PRO A 339 -10.20 -3.85 -18.61
CA PRO A 339 -8.93 -4.20 -19.21
C PRO A 339 -7.81 -3.32 -18.61
N ASP A 340 -6.60 -3.87 -18.50
CA ASP A 340 -5.42 -3.13 -18.01
C ASP A 340 -5.13 -1.89 -18.87
N VAL A 341 -5.36 -2.05 -20.17
CA VAL A 341 -5.27 -1.00 -21.18
C VAL A 341 -6.58 -0.98 -21.96
N PRO A 342 -7.39 0.09 -21.87
CA PRO A 342 -8.53 0.28 -22.75
C PRO A 342 -8.08 0.33 -24.21
N GLY A 343 -8.88 -0.27 -25.09
CA GLY A 343 -8.67 -0.22 -26.54
C GLY A 343 -9.09 1.10 -27.17
#